data_AF-A0A377M2D5-F1
#
_entry.id   AF-A0A377M2D5-F1
#
_cell.length_a   1.000
_cell.length_b   1.000
_cell.length_c   1.000
_cell.angle_alpha   90.00
_cell.angle_beta   90.00
_cell.angle_gamma   90.00
#
_symmetry.space_group_name_H-M   'P 1'
#
loop_
_entity.id
_entity.type
_entity.pdbx_description
1 polymer ?
#
loop_
_entity_poly.entity_id
_entity_poly.type
_entity_poly.pdbx_seq_one_letter_code
_entity_poly.pdbx_strand_id
1 'polypeptide(L)'
;MDIKNIRRQNLNRLIGEYIVEGYTKAQIAEKIGIPPSQLSQLSGSNASRNIGDIIARRIESSMGLPHGWMDSKRADVDASGTKPNFFINPLTKISNNTELR
;
A
#
# COMPACT_ATOMS: atom_id res chain seq x y z
N MET A 1 -5.57 11.32 -18.71
CA MET A 1 -4.88 10.66 -17.58
C MET A 1 -5.30 9.20 -17.55
N ASP A 2 -4.38 8.30 -17.93
CA ASP A 2 -4.60 6.86 -17.98
C ASP A 2 -4.76 6.23 -16.59
N ILE A 3 -5.58 5.18 -16.50
CA ILE A 3 -5.78 4.38 -15.28
C ILE A 3 -4.47 3.85 -14.69
N LYS A 4 -3.47 3.62 -15.55
CA LYS A 4 -2.11 3.21 -15.19
C LYS A 4 -1.40 4.28 -14.35
N ASN A 5 -1.56 5.55 -14.72
CA ASN A 5 -0.97 6.67 -13.98
C ASN A 5 -1.70 6.91 -12.66
N ILE A 6 -3.03 6.76 -12.62
CA ILE A 6 -3.84 6.85 -11.39
C ILE A 6 -3.37 5.80 -10.37
N ARG A 7 -3.30 4.53 -10.79
CA ARG A 7 -2.83 3.44 -9.93
C ARG A 7 -1.42 3.69 -9.39
N ARG A 8 -0.52 4.27 -10.20
CA ARG A 8 0.86 4.57 -9.77
C ARG A 8 0.88 5.68 -8.72
N GLN A 9 0.16 6.77 -8.95
CA GLN A 9 0.07 7.87 -7.98
C GLN A 9 -0.52 7.39 -6.66
N ASN A 10 -1.58 6.58 -6.72
CA ASN A 10 -2.19 5.95 -5.57
C ASN A 10 -1.23 5.01 -4.81
N LEU A 11 -0.42 4.22 -5.52
CA LEU A 11 0.63 3.40 -4.90
C LEU A 11 1.69 4.26 -4.19
N ASN A 12 2.19 5.29 -4.85
CA ASN A 12 3.20 6.19 -4.28
C ASN A 12 2.68 6.91 -3.05
N ARG A 13 1.39 7.28 -3.05
CA ARG A 13 0.71 7.84 -1.89
C ARG A 13 0.70 6.85 -0.72
N LEU A 14 0.27 5.60 -0.93
CA LEU A 14 0.30 4.57 0.12
C LEU A 14 1.71 4.41 0.67
N ILE A 15 2.72 4.29 -0.21
CA ILE A 15 4.11 4.17 0.23
C ILE A 15 4.53 5.37 1.09
N GLY A 16 4.17 6.59 0.69
CA GLY A 16 4.45 7.80 1.46
C GLY A 16 3.78 7.80 2.83
N GLU A 17 2.48 7.45 2.90
CA GLU A 17 1.72 7.36 4.15
C GLU A 17 2.36 6.36 5.11
N TYR A 18 2.71 5.16 4.64
CA TYR A 18 3.38 4.15 5.44
C TYR A 18 4.80 4.54 5.87
N ILE A 19 5.56 5.25 5.02
CA ILE A 19 6.89 5.75 5.39
C ILE A 19 6.80 6.78 6.52
N VAL A 20 5.80 7.67 6.48
CA VAL A 20 5.54 8.64 7.57
C VAL A 20 5.18 7.91 8.88
N GLU A 21 4.53 6.75 8.80
CA GLU A 21 4.25 5.88 9.95
C GLU A 21 5.45 5.04 10.41
N GLY A 22 6.62 5.18 9.76
CA GLY A 22 7.88 4.52 10.15
C GLY A 22 8.15 3.20 9.43
N TYR A 23 7.36 2.82 8.43
CA TYR A 23 7.60 1.61 7.64
C TYR A 23 8.63 1.84 6.54
N THR A 24 9.48 0.85 6.32
CA THR A 24 10.40 0.83 5.17
C THR A 24 9.70 0.33 3.91
N LYS A 25 10.21 0.70 2.73
CA LYS A 25 9.71 0.16 1.45
C LYS A 25 9.76 -1.36 1.37
N ALA A 26 10.74 -2.00 2.03
CA ALA A 26 10.82 -3.45 2.11
C ALA A 26 9.63 -4.04 2.89
N GLN A 27 9.34 -3.50 4.09
CA GLN A 27 8.20 -3.93 4.90
C GLN A 27 6.86 -3.70 4.20
N ILE A 28 6.73 -2.59 3.46
CA ILE A 28 5.53 -2.31 2.64
C ILE A 28 5.38 -3.36 1.53
N ALA A 29 6.48 -3.74 0.87
CA ALA A 29 6.46 -4.78 -0.16
C ALA A 29 6.06 -6.14 0.42
N GLU A 30 6.63 -6.51 1.58
CA GLU A 30 6.26 -7.72 2.32
C GLU A 30 4.78 -7.71 2.71
N LYS A 31 4.26 -6.58 3.19
CA LYS A 31 2.84 -6.43 3.55
C LYS A 31 1.93 -6.60 2.34
N ILE A 32 2.31 -6.07 1.17
CA ILE A 32 1.57 -6.28 -0.08
C ILE A 32 1.69 -7.73 -0.57
N GLY A 33 2.75 -8.45 -0.15
CA GLY A 33 3.07 -9.79 -0.63
C GLY A 33 3.77 -9.78 -1.98
N ILE A 34 4.64 -8.79 -2.24
CA ILE A 34 5.48 -8.73 -3.44
C ILE A 34 6.95 -8.51 -3.06
N PRO A 35 7.91 -8.90 -3.92
CA PRO A 35 9.31 -8.59 -3.70
C PRO A 35 9.58 -7.07 -3.66
N PRO A 36 10.48 -6.57 -2.79
CA PRO A 36 10.86 -5.15 -2.75
C PRO A 36 11.38 -4.60 -4.07
N SER A 37 12.05 -5.43 -4.87
CA SER A 37 12.49 -5.11 -6.23
C SER A 37 11.29 -4.85 -7.16
N GLN A 38 10.23 -5.66 -7.03
CA GLN A 38 8.99 -5.46 -7.79
C GLN A 38 8.27 -4.18 -7.36
N LEU A 39 8.20 -3.89 -6.05
CA LEU A 39 7.64 -2.62 -5.56
C LEU A 39 8.42 -1.41 -6.13
N SER A 40 9.74 -1.50 -6.18
CA SER A 40 10.62 -0.44 -6.72
C SER A 40 10.39 -0.23 -8.22
N GLN A 41 10.18 -1.31 -8.97
CA GLN A 41 9.87 -1.26 -10.41
C GLN A 41 8.47 -0.69 -10.71
N LEU A 42 7.53 -0.77 -9.76
CA LEU A 42 6.17 -0.23 -9.90
C LEU A 42 6.07 1.24 -9.46
N SER A 43 6.83 1.64 -8.43
CA SER A 43 6.80 2.98 -7.83
C SER A 43 7.82 3.98 -8.41
N GLY A 44 8.88 3.47 -9.06
CA GLY A 44 9.97 4.31 -9.56
C GLY A 44 9.57 5.28 -10.68
N SER A 45 10.34 6.37 -10.82
CA SER A 45 10.12 7.41 -11.84
C SER A 45 10.23 6.88 -13.28
N ASN A 46 11.04 5.85 -13.50
CA ASN A 46 11.17 5.10 -14.75
C ASN A 46 10.56 3.69 -14.61
N ALA A 47 9.40 3.58 -13.96
CA ALA A 47 8.71 2.30 -13.79
C ALA A 47 8.45 1.64 -15.15
N SER A 48 9.26 0.62 -15.48
CA SER A 48 9.11 -0.16 -16.71
C SER A 48 7.86 -1.04 -16.69
N ARG A 49 7.30 -1.31 -15.48
CA ARG A 49 6.07 -2.07 -15.30
C ARG A 49 4.89 -1.18 -14.92
N ASN A 50 3.78 -1.44 -15.60
CA ASN A 50 2.48 -0.87 -15.28
C ASN A 50 1.80 -1.68 -14.16
N ILE A 51 1.00 -0.99 -13.33
CA ILE A 51 0.15 -1.65 -12.34
C ILE A 51 -1.09 -2.17 -13.06
N GLY A 52 -1.03 -3.45 -13.45
CA GLY A 52 -2.17 -4.18 -14.00
C GLY A 52 -3.24 -4.47 -12.95
N ASP A 53 -4.40 -4.97 -13.40
CA ASP A 53 -5.55 -5.19 -12.51
C ASP A 53 -5.23 -6.15 -11.36
N ILE A 54 -4.57 -7.27 -11.65
CA ILE A 54 -4.15 -8.27 -10.66
C ILE A 54 -3.32 -7.64 -9.52
N ILE A 55 -2.36 -6.78 -9.86
CA ILE A 55 -1.51 -6.12 -8.86
C ILE A 55 -2.31 -5.07 -8.09
N ALA A 56 -3.20 -4.32 -8.76
CA ALA A 56 -4.09 -3.37 -8.09
C ALA A 56 -4.97 -4.07 -7.05
N ARG A 57 -5.64 -5.16 -7.42
CA ARG A 57 -6.50 -5.94 -6.51
C ARG A 57 -5.71 -6.59 -5.37
N ARG A 58 -4.50 -7.06 -5.65
CA ARG A 58 -3.62 -7.58 -4.61
C ARG A 58 -3.27 -6.49 -3.59
N ILE A 59 -2.86 -5.31 -4.04
CA ILE A 59 -2.56 -4.18 -3.14
C ILE A 59 -3.78 -3.84 -2.30
N GLU A 60 -4.96 -3.74 -2.93
CA GLU A 60 -6.22 -3.46 -2.21
C GLU A 60 -6.49 -4.49 -1.11
N SER A 61 -6.43 -5.77 -1.46
CA SER A 61 -6.72 -6.87 -0.52
C SER A 61 -5.69 -6.93 0.62
N SER A 62 -4.40 -6.80 0.30
CA SER A 62 -3.32 -6.86 1.29
C SER A 62 -3.29 -5.66 2.23
N MET A 63 -3.76 -4.49 1.77
CA MET A 63 -3.83 -3.26 2.56
C MET A 63 -5.19 -3.04 3.23
N GLY A 64 -6.15 -3.95 3.06
CA GLY A 64 -7.50 -3.80 3.61
C GLY A 64 -8.30 -2.65 2.99
N LEU A 65 -8.03 -2.33 1.72
CA LEU A 65 -8.68 -1.25 1.00
C LEU A 65 -9.90 -1.77 0.22
N PRO A 66 -10.92 -0.94 0.00
CA PRO A 66 -12.06 -1.31 -0.83
C PRO A 66 -11.65 -1.59 -2.29
N HIS A 67 -12.40 -2.47 -2.94
CA HIS A 67 -12.23 -2.75 -4.35
C HIS A 67 -12.41 -1.48 -5.19
N GLY A 68 -11.44 -1.18 -6.06
CA GLY A 68 -11.47 0.01 -6.93
C GLY A 68 -10.81 1.24 -6.32
N TRP A 69 -10.26 1.11 -5.11
CA TRP A 69 -9.48 2.17 -4.46
C TRP A 69 -8.30 2.62 -5.33
N MET A 70 -7.61 1.68 -5.97
CA MET A 70 -6.45 1.95 -6.81
C MET A 70 -6.82 2.61 -8.15
N ASP A 71 -8.06 2.43 -8.61
CA ASP A 71 -8.57 2.97 -9.88
C ASP A 71 -9.19 4.35 -9.74
N SER A 72 -9.52 4.74 -8.52
CA SER A 72 -10.19 6.00 -8.23
C SER A 72 -9.20 7.16 -8.29
N LYS A 73 -9.49 8.18 -9.11
CA LYS A 73 -8.80 9.46 -9.04
C LYS A 73 -9.12 10.09 -7.70
N ARG A 74 -8.13 10.17 -6.84
CA ARG A 74 -8.20 11.00 -5.65
C ARG A 74 -7.69 12.37 -6.06
N ALA A 75 -8.46 13.42 -5.78
CA ALA A 75 -7.90 14.76 -5.82
C ALA A 75 -6.64 14.74 -4.95
N ASP A 76 -5.61 15.43 -5.41
CA ASP A 76 -4.37 15.62 -4.70
C ASP A 76 -4.74 16.33 -3.39
N VAL A 77 -5.12 15.57 -2.36
CA VAL A 77 -5.52 16.18 -1.10
C VAL A 77 -4.23 16.69 -0.48
N ASP A 78 -3.99 17.97 -0.75
CA ASP A 78 -3.05 18.86 -0.11
C ASP A 78 -3.01 18.53 1.37
N ALA A 79 -1.88 17.97 1.83
CA ALA A 79 -1.30 17.99 3.18
C ALA A 79 -2.20 18.00 4.45
N SER A 80 -3.50 17.76 4.35
CA SER A 80 -4.51 17.96 5.38
C SER A 80 -5.07 16.61 5.76
N GLY A 81 -4.21 15.82 6.42
CA GLY A 81 -4.48 15.12 7.68
C GLY A 81 -5.70 14.20 7.85
N THR A 82 -6.59 14.05 6.89
CA THR A 82 -7.78 13.20 7.05
C THR A 82 -7.41 11.80 6.64
N LYS A 83 -6.77 11.08 7.58
CA LYS A 83 -6.55 9.64 7.49
C LYS A 83 -7.92 8.97 7.33
N PRO A 84 -8.21 8.29 6.22
CA PRO A 84 -9.36 7.41 6.24
C PRO A 84 -9.02 6.27 7.21
N ASN A 85 -9.91 6.03 8.18
CA ASN A 85 -9.79 5.04 9.26
C ASN A 85 -9.79 3.57 8.76
N PHE A 86 -9.01 3.23 7.74
CA PHE A 86 -8.90 1.86 7.20
C PHE A 86 -7.95 0.97 8.02
N PHE A 87 -7.25 1.51 9.02
CA PHE A 87 -6.35 0.75 9.90
C PHE A 87 -7.04 -0.03 11.04
N ILE A 88 -8.36 -0.16 11.04
CA ILE A 88 -9.04 -1.08 11.96
C ILE A 88 -9.09 -2.46 11.30
N ASN A 89 -8.00 -3.22 11.40
CA ASN A 89 -8.12 -4.68 11.39
C ASN A 89 -7.24 -5.29 12.49
N PRO A 90 -7.84 -5.88 13.55
CA PRO A 90 -7.15 -6.33 14.76
C PRO A 90 -6.57 -7.75 14.59
N LEU A 91 -5.72 -7.95 13.59
CA LEU A 91 -4.89 -9.16 13.51
C LEU A 91 -3.47 -8.85 13.98
N THR A 92 -3.36 -8.20 15.14
CA THR A 92 -2.15 -8.28 15.95
C THR A 92 -2.03 -9.72 16.45
N LYS A 93 -1.04 -10.42 15.91
CA LYS A 93 -0.52 -11.70 16.39
C LYS A 93 -0.62 -11.81 17.92
N ILE A 94 -1.48 -12.70 18.42
CA ILE A 94 -1.31 -13.26 19.76
C ILE A 94 -0.34 -14.43 19.59
N SER A 95 0.95 -14.14 19.66
CA SER A 95 1.95 -15.14 19.99
C SER A 95 2.98 -14.41 20.81
N ASN A 96 3.00 -14.69 22.12
CA ASN A 96 4.14 -14.71 23.05
C ASN A 96 3.61 -14.64 24.49
N ASN A 97 3.49 -15.79 25.18
CA ASN A 97 4.46 -16.16 26.22
C ASN A 97 3.98 -17.38 27.01
N THR A 98 4.74 -18.47 26.84
CA THR A 98 4.94 -19.50 27.84
C THR A 98 5.60 -18.85 29.06
N GLU A 99 4.89 -18.73 30.18
CA GLU A 99 5.55 -18.58 31.49
C GLU A 99 5.06 -19.66 32.44
N LEU A 100 6.06 -20.44 32.86
CA LEU A 100 6.05 -21.47 33.87
C LEU A 100 5.51 -20.94 35.20
N ARG A 101 4.57 -21.66 35.83
CA ARG A 101 4.56 -21.92 37.27
C ARG A 101 3.97 -23.30 37.54
#